data_AF-A0A7S0UTE5-F1
#
_entry.id   AF-A0A7S0UTE5-F1
#
_cell.length_a   1.000
_cell.length_b   1.000
_cell.length_c   1.000
_cell.angle_alpha   90.00
_cell.angle_beta   90.00
_cell.angle_gamma   90.00
#
_symmetry.space_group_name_H-M   'P 1'
#
loop_
_entity.id
_entity.type
_entity.pdbx_description
1 polymer ?
#
loop_
_entity_poly.entity_id
_entity_poly.type
_entity_poly.pdbx_seq_one_letter_code
_entity_poly.pdbx_strand_id
1 'polypeptide(L)'
;HHHHHHHLPPPPPAVLAGEQNEIHRREVEREMLKDCTFKPKITARSAKLDPHSPKTLMEGGRRAREAWRVKELQRKAQKELEGVTFRPHIATAKGFEHVRARVDVNDPSNCVKDFFSKRKAREAQREREQREREEQELRECTFKPRTTPLPPYLLKRYEPWLSALRFLIDQVAEEGEEGEEEEEEREEEVEREEGAKREEKKADEEKKEGEKESEDTGRKKGVRLNAGVDYVVEERDEALGIREGTGRSDGVVLLKATEAIKDAGEEEGNAGGQSEEGEDGEDGEFEETLLEDGKEKEEKEKEVQKEGGPVKDTEEEEKEEQEQEQERGLQTVLSQFLTHVSRKNNRLFSEDGL
;
A
#
# COMPACT_ATOMS: atom_id res chain seq x y z
N HIS A 1 9.11 -58.46 -40.96
CA HIS A 1 8.11 -57.91 -40.04
C HIS A 1 7.82 -56.47 -40.46
N HIS A 2 6.61 -56.19 -40.93
CA HIS A 2 6.14 -54.83 -41.21
C HIS A 2 5.42 -54.31 -39.97
N HIS A 3 6.01 -53.33 -39.30
CA HIS A 3 5.33 -52.60 -38.23
C HIS A 3 4.37 -51.59 -38.87
N HIS A 4 3.08 -51.89 -38.81
CA HIS A 4 2.03 -50.91 -39.05
C HIS A 4 2.06 -49.88 -37.92
N HIS A 5 2.58 -48.70 -38.21
CA HIS A 5 2.36 -47.52 -37.38
C HIS A 5 0.88 -47.14 -37.50
N HIS A 6 0.10 -47.49 -36.49
CA HIS A 6 -1.24 -46.98 -36.32
C HIS A 6 -1.14 -45.48 -36.00
N HIS A 7 -1.38 -44.64 -37.01
CA HIS A 7 -1.63 -43.23 -36.82
C HIS A 7 -2.89 -43.07 -35.97
N LEU A 8 -2.71 -42.70 -34.70
CA LEU A 8 -3.82 -42.26 -33.87
C LEU A 8 -4.33 -40.91 -34.41
N PRO A 9 -5.67 -40.74 -34.53
CA PRO A 9 -6.24 -39.48 -34.96
C PRO A 9 -5.91 -38.36 -33.96
N PRO A 10 -5.73 -37.12 -34.43
CA PRO A 10 -5.44 -35.98 -33.55
C PRO A 10 -6.58 -35.80 -32.53
N PRO A 11 -6.26 -35.43 -31.28
CA PRO A 11 -7.28 -35.17 -30.26
C PRO A 11 -8.20 -34.03 -30.70
N PRO A 12 -9.52 -34.13 -30.46
CA PRO A 12 -10.46 -33.09 -30.84
C PRO A 12 -10.18 -31.78 -30.09
N PRO A 13 -10.46 -30.61 -30.70
CA PRO A 13 -10.18 -29.31 -30.10
C PRO A 13 -11.01 -29.11 -28.82
N ALA A 14 -10.33 -28.83 -27.71
CA ALA A 14 -10.88 -28.78 -26.35
C ALA A 14 -11.93 -27.68 -26.08
N VAL A 15 -12.24 -26.84 -27.07
CA VAL A 15 -13.08 -25.64 -26.88
C VAL A 15 -14.58 -25.92 -27.05
N LEU A 16 -14.97 -27.00 -27.73
CA LEU A 16 -16.40 -27.37 -27.91
C LEU A 16 -16.93 -28.33 -26.83
N ALA A 17 -16.07 -28.82 -25.92
CA ALA A 17 -16.47 -29.76 -24.88
C ALA A 17 -17.26 -29.10 -23.74
N GLY A 18 -17.10 -27.79 -23.52
CA GLY A 18 -17.78 -27.08 -22.42
C GLY A 18 -19.29 -26.99 -22.60
N GLU A 19 -19.76 -26.60 -23.79
CA GLU A 19 -21.19 -26.40 -24.05
C GLU A 19 -21.97 -27.72 -24.06
N GLN A 20 -21.41 -28.78 -24.65
CA GLN A 20 -22.04 -30.10 -24.66
C GLN A 20 -22.13 -30.72 -23.26
N ASN A 21 -21.10 -30.52 -22.44
CA ASN A 21 -21.12 -30.95 -21.05
C ASN A 21 -22.18 -30.18 -20.24
N GLU A 22 -22.39 -28.90 -20.49
CA GLU A 22 -23.41 -28.12 -19.78
C GLU A 22 -24.84 -28.50 -20.18
N ILE A 23 -25.07 -28.78 -21.48
CA ILE A 23 -26.36 -29.30 -21.95
C ILE A 23 -26.65 -30.66 -21.30
N HIS A 24 -25.68 -31.58 -21.31
CA HIS A 24 -25.82 -32.89 -20.68
C HIS A 24 -26.09 -32.78 -19.17
N ARG A 25 -25.39 -31.88 -18.48
CA ARG A 25 -25.61 -31.64 -17.04
C ARG A 25 -27.04 -31.19 -16.75
N ARG A 26 -27.58 -30.25 -17.54
CA ARG A 26 -28.96 -29.76 -17.39
C ARG A 26 -30.01 -30.84 -17.69
N GLU A 27 -29.72 -31.76 -18.60
CA GLU A 27 -30.61 -32.86 -18.93
C GLU A 27 -30.65 -33.89 -17.80
N VAL A 28 -29.49 -34.28 -17.26
CA VAL A 28 -29.38 -35.15 -16.08
C VAL A 28 -30.08 -34.52 -14.87
N GLU A 29 -29.85 -33.23 -14.59
CA GLU A 29 -30.54 -32.50 -13.53
C GLU A 29 -32.07 -32.56 -13.71
N ARG A 30 -32.56 -32.38 -14.95
CA ARG A 30 -34.00 -32.45 -15.26
C ARG A 30 -34.58 -33.84 -15.05
N GLU A 31 -33.86 -34.90 -15.38
CA GLU A 31 -34.30 -36.27 -15.11
C GLU A 31 -34.36 -36.57 -13.61
N MET A 32 -33.33 -36.18 -12.86
CA MET A 32 -33.33 -36.33 -11.40
C MET A 32 -34.47 -35.54 -10.72
N LEU A 33 -34.82 -34.36 -11.24
CA LEU A 33 -35.93 -33.54 -10.76
C LEU A 33 -37.32 -34.17 -11.03
N LYS A 34 -37.47 -35.06 -12.03
CA LYS A 34 -38.75 -35.76 -12.29
C LYS A 34 -39.08 -36.75 -11.18
N ASP A 35 -38.05 -37.38 -10.61
CA ASP A 35 -38.20 -38.40 -9.56
C ASP A 35 -38.25 -37.80 -8.15
N CYS A 36 -38.03 -36.49 -8.00
CA CYS A 36 -38.21 -35.78 -6.73
C CYS A 36 -39.70 -35.65 -6.37
N THR A 37 -40.16 -36.46 -5.41
CA THR A 37 -41.51 -36.41 -4.83
C THR A 37 -41.75 -35.17 -3.97
N PHE A 38 -40.68 -34.56 -3.44
CA PHE A 38 -40.74 -33.34 -2.66
C PHE A 38 -40.73 -32.11 -3.58
N LYS A 39 -41.89 -31.48 -3.73
CA LYS A 39 -42.06 -30.23 -4.49
C LYS A 39 -42.51 -29.12 -3.54
N PRO A 40 -41.58 -28.42 -2.88
CA PRO A 40 -41.95 -27.39 -1.92
C PRO A 40 -42.76 -26.30 -2.63
N LYS A 41 -43.86 -25.86 -2.01
CA LYS A 41 -44.65 -24.74 -2.52
C LYS A 41 -43.84 -23.46 -2.33
N ILE A 42 -43.24 -22.97 -3.41
CA ILE A 42 -42.57 -21.67 -3.43
C ILE A 42 -43.65 -20.60 -3.20
N THR A 43 -43.43 -19.72 -2.23
CA THR A 43 -44.37 -18.62 -1.95
C THR A 43 -44.42 -17.65 -3.13
N ALA A 44 -45.56 -16.99 -3.35
CA ALA A 44 -45.69 -16.00 -4.43
C ALA A 44 -44.68 -14.84 -4.29
N ARG A 45 -44.22 -14.55 -3.07
CA ARG A 45 -43.17 -13.56 -2.80
C ARG A 45 -41.81 -14.02 -3.31
N SER A 46 -41.38 -15.24 -2.97
CA SER A 46 -40.09 -15.78 -3.42
C SER A 46 -40.04 -16.01 -4.94
N ALA A 47 -41.17 -16.30 -5.58
CA ALA A 47 -41.24 -16.44 -7.04
C ALA A 47 -41.05 -15.11 -7.80
N LYS A 48 -41.27 -13.96 -7.14
CA LYS A 48 -41.05 -12.62 -7.70
C LYS A 48 -39.64 -12.07 -7.45
N LEU A 49 -38.84 -12.74 -6.62
CA LEU A 49 -37.45 -12.32 -6.37
C LEU A 49 -36.56 -12.80 -7.52
N ASP A 50 -35.67 -11.93 -7.96
CA ASP A 50 -34.68 -12.30 -8.96
C ASP A 50 -33.74 -13.39 -8.41
N PRO A 51 -33.39 -14.40 -9.22
CA PRO A 51 -32.45 -15.42 -8.80
C PRO A 51 -31.09 -14.78 -8.51
N HIS A 52 -30.63 -14.87 -7.27
CA HIS A 52 -29.30 -14.40 -6.92
C HIS A 52 -28.24 -15.26 -7.58
N SER A 53 -27.27 -14.63 -8.24
CA SER A 53 -26.10 -15.35 -8.73
C SER A 53 -25.31 -15.93 -7.55
N PRO A 54 -24.60 -17.07 -7.73
CA PRO A 54 -23.73 -17.62 -6.69
C PRO A 54 -22.72 -16.59 -6.15
N LYS A 55 -22.21 -15.73 -7.03
CA LYS A 55 -21.30 -14.63 -6.68
C LYS A 55 -21.98 -13.62 -5.73
N THR A 56 -23.23 -13.25 -6.01
CA THR A 56 -24.01 -12.33 -5.16
C THR A 56 -24.26 -12.90 -3.77
N LEU A 57 -24.57 -14.20 -3.67
CA LEU A 57 -24.79 -14.86 -2.38
C LEU A 57 -23.51 -14.91 -1.52
N MET A 58 -22.36 -15.21 -2.15
CA MET A 58 -21.06 -15.20 -1.46
C MET A 58 -20.69 -13.79 -0.99
N GLU A 59 -20.93 -12.78 -1.83
CA GLU A 59 -20.61 -11.39 -1.52
C GLU A 59 -21.46 -10.83 -0.39
N GLY A 60 -22.77 -11.12 -0.37
CA GLY A 60 -23.68 -10.66 0.67
C GLY A 60 -23.25 -11.12 2.07
N GLY A 61 -22.87 -12.39 2.21
CA GLY A 61 -22.37 -12.93 3.46
C GLY A 61 -21.02 -12.33 3.88
N ARG A 62 -20.12 -12.05 2.92
CA ARG A 62 -18.84 -11.38 3.20
C ARG A 62 -19.05 -9.96 3.70
N ARG A 63 -19.83 -9.16 2.99
CA ARG A 63 -20.12 -7.76 3.32
C ARG A 63 -20.80 -7.61 4.68
N ALA A 64 -21.74 -8.51 5.01
CA ALA A 64 -22.38 -8.52 6.33
C ALA A 64 -21.38 -8.79 7.47
N ARG A 65 -20.45 -9.75 7.27
CA ARG A 65 -19.38 -10.02 8.26
C ARG A 65 -18.42 -8.85 8.42
N GLU A 66 -18.04 -8.20 7.33
CA GLU A 66 -17.17 -7.01 7.38
C GLU A 66 -17.86 -5.83 8.06
N ALA A 67 -19.13 -5.55 7.72
CA ALA A 67 -19.90 -4.50 8.38
C ALA A 67 -20.05 -4.76 9.89
N TRP A 68 -20.30 -6.00 10.28
CA TRP A 68 -20.36 -6.40 11.69
C TRP A 68 -19.02 -6.18 12.41
N ARG A 69 -17.89 -6.56 11.79
CA ARG A 69 -16.54 -6.32 12.35
C ARG A 69 -16.24 -4.84 12.53
N VAL A 70 -16.59 -4.01 11.55
CA VAL A 70 -16.40 -2.55 11.64
C VAL A 70 -17.24 -1.97 12.78
N LYS A 71 -18.50 -2.38 12.92
CA LYS A 71 -19.37 -1.93 14.01
C LYS A 71 -18.84 -2.37 15.38
N GLU A 72 -18.33 -3.59 15.50
CA GLU A 72 -17.76 -4.08 16.75
C GLU A 72 -16.46 -3.35 17.12
N LEU A 73 -15.60 -3.03 16.14
CA LEU A 73 -14.41 -2.20 16.35
C LEU A 73 -14.79 -0.79 16.81
N GLN A 74 -15.80 -0.17 16.20
CA GLN A 74 -16.30 1.15 16.62
C GLN A 74 -16.83 1.12 18.05
N ARG A 75 -17.60 0.08 18.42
CA ARG A 75 -18.11 -0.10 19.78
C ARG A 75 -16.98 -0.25 20.80
N LYS A 76 -15.93 -1.02 20.46
CA LYS A 76 -14.74 -1.17 21.31
C LYS A 76 -14.01 0.17 21.48
N ALA A 77 -13.78 0.89 20.38
CA ALA A 77 -13.14 2.21 20.42
C ALA A 77 -13.94 3.22 21.27
N GLN A 78 -15.27 3.21 21.18
CA GLN A 78 -16.13 4.06 22.03
C GLN A 78 -16.01 3.69 23.51
N LYS A 79 -16.05 2.40 23.85
CA LYS A 79 -15.86 1.93 25.24
C LYS A 79 -14.49 2.28 25.80
N GLU A 80 -13.44 2.19 24.98
CA GLU A 80 -12.10 2.62 25.37
C GLU A 80 -12.07 4.14 25.64
N LEU A 81 -12.75 4.94 24.82
CA LEU A 81 -12.87 6.39 25.01
C LEU A 81 -13.71 6.80 26.24
N GLU A 82 -14.75 6.04 26.59
CA GLU A 82 -15.58 6.31 27.78
C GLU A 82 -14.75 6.27 29.09
N GLY A 83 -13.66 5.49 29.12
CA GLY A 83 -12.76 5.40 30.27
C GLY A 83 -11.63 6.42 30.29
N VAL A 84 -11.42 7.20 29.22
CA VAL A 84 -10.32 8.17 29.15
C VAL A 84 -10.73 9.46 29.87
N THR A 85 -10.13 9.70 31.03
CA THR A 85 -10.31 10.93 31.82
C THR A 85 -9.53 12.13 31.24
N PHE A 86 -8.56 11.86 30.36
CA PHE A 86 -7.80 12.88 29.67
C PHE A 86 -8.68 13.63 28.66
N ARG A 87 -9.07 14.85 29.02
CA ARG A 87 -9.75 15.79 28.12
C ARG A 87 -8.73 16.83 27.67
N PRO A 88 -8.02 16.60 26.55
CA PRO A 88 -7.06 17.58 26.08
C PRO A 88 -7.78 18.91 25.89
N HIS A 89 -7.23 19.97 26.48
CA HIS A 89 -7.73 21.31 26.23
C HIS A 89 -7.35 21.67 24.78
N ILE A 90 -8.29 21.50 23.86
CA ILE A 90 -8.13 21.96 22.49
C ILE A 90 -8.11 23.48 22.57
N ALA A 91 -6.91 24.05 22.51
CA ALA A 91 -6.75 25.49 22.53
C ALA A 91 -7.58 26.09 21.37
N THR A 92 -8.47 27.01 21.73
CA THR A 92 -9.31 27.72 20.77
C THR A 92 -8.43 28.50 19.79
N ALA A 93 -8.88 28.68 18.55
CA ALA A 93 -8.11 29.31 17.46
C ALA A 93 -7.38 30.63 17.84
N LYS A 94 -7.90 31.38 18.83
CA LYS A 94 -7.28 32.61 19.36
C LYS A 94 -5.94 32.40 20.07
N GLY A 95 -5.66 31.20 20.59
CA GLY A 95 -4.39 30.86 21.24
C GLY A 95 -3.22 30.66 20.27
N PHE A 96 -3.50 30.61 18.97
CA PHE A 96 -2.53 30.24 17.93
C PHE A 96 -2.31 31.31 16.87
N GLU A 97 -2.67 32.58 17.11
CA GLU A 97 -2.42 33.67 16.13
C GLU A 97 -0.94 33.76 15.68
N HIS A 98 -0.02 33.34 16.55
CA HIS A 98 1.42 33.34 16.28
C HIS A 98 1.92 32.02 15.69
N VAL A 99 1.13 30.95 15.73
CA VAL A 99 1.53 29.63 15.24
C VAL A 99 1.09 29.50 13.79
N ARG A 100 2.04 29.66 12.88
CA ARG A 100 1.81 29.39 11.46
C ARG A 100 1.65 27.89 11.24
N ALA A 101 0.66 27.50 10.46
CA ALA A 101 0.53 26.13 10.01
C ALA A 101 1.81 25.71 9.28
N ARG A 102 2.36 24.55 9.62
CA ARG A 102 3.56 24.01 8.98
C ARG A 102 3.35 23.68 7.50
N VAL A 103 2.08 23.55 7.10
CA VAL A 103 1.64 23.38 5.73
C VAL A 103 1.03 24.70 5.28
N ASP A 104 1.60 25.30 4.24
CA ASP A 104 1.01 26.48 3.62
C ASP A 104 -0.22 26.08 2.81
N VAL A 105 -1.40 26.49 3.29
CA VAL A 105 -2.67 26.20 2.62
C VAL A 105 -2.80 27.00 1.32
N ASN A 106 -2.05 28.09 1.18
CA ASN A 106 -2.11 28.95 0.00
C ASN A 106 -1.35 28.36 -1.20
N ASP A 107 -0.44 27.42 -0.96
CA ASP A 107 0.28 26.71 -2.01
C ASP A 107 0.14 25.18 -1.84
N PRO A 108 -1.00 24.62 -2.29
CA PRO A 108 -1.24 23.18 -2.18
C PRO A 108 -0.23 22.36 -3.00
N SER A 109 0.35 22.93 -4.06
CA SER A 109 1.30 22.22 -4.93
C SER A 109 2.58 21.86 -4.17
N ASN A 110 3.10 22.78 -3.37
CA ASN A 110 4.27 22.53 -2.54
C ASN A 110 3.98 21.52 -1.42
N CYS A 111 2.79 21.53 -0.81
CA CYS A 111 2.40 20.51 0.16
C CYS A 111 2.41 19.10 -0.44
N VAL A 112 1.92 18.95 -1.68
CA VAL A 112 1.86 17.67 -2.37
C VAL A 112 3.27 17.17 -2.71
N LYS A 113 4.15 18.04 -3.23
CA LYS A 113 5.57 17.72 -3.49
C LYS A 113 6.29 17.25 -2.23
N ASP A 114 6.12 17.98 -1.14
CA ASP A 114 6.67 17.63 0.18
C ASP A 114 6.18 16.27 0.70
N PHE A 115 4.91 15.95 0.43
CA PHE A 115 4.35 14.67 0.84
C PHE A 115 4.98 13.51 0.06
N PHE A 116 5.11 13.66 -1.26
CA PHE A 116 5.73 12.64 -2.11
C PHE A 116 7.22 12.47 -1.80
N SER A 117 7.97 13.56 -1.58
CA SER A 117 9.39 13.48 -1.21
C SER A 117 9.57 12.75 0.12
N LYS A 118 8.78 13.10 1.15
CA LYS A 118 8.80 12.39 2.45
C LYS A 118 8.37 10.93 2.33
N ARG A 119 7.41 10.62 1.46
CA ARG A 119 6.97 9.24 1.20
C ARG A 119 8.10 8.43 0.56
N LYS A 120 8.74 8.96 -0.49
CA LYS A 120 9.87 8.33 -1.17
C LYS A 120 11.04 8.09 -0.21
N ALA A 121 11.38 9.09 0.61
CA ALA A 121 12.44 8.95 1.62
C ALA A 121 12.14 7.85 2.65
N ARG A 122 10.89 7.75 3.14
CA ARG A 122 10.48 6.67 4.06
C ARG A 122 10.46 5.29 3.40
N GLU A 123 10.17 5.22 2.12
CA GLU A 123 10.18 3.96 1.36
C GLU A 123 11.62 3.48 1.16
N ALA A 124 12.52 4.35 0.70
CA ALA A 124 13.94 4.08 0.62
C ALA A 124 14.53 3.67 1.97
N GLN A 125 14.15 4.34 3.06
CA GLN A 125 14.60 3.95 4.41
C GLN A 125 14.11 2.55 4.80
N ARG A 126 12.83 2.22 4.53
CA ARG A 126 12.29 0.88 4.82
C ARG A 126 12.99 -0.20 4.01
N GLU A 127 13.30 0.07 2.75
CA GLU A 127 14.03 -0.84 1.89
C GLU A 127 15.46 -1.08 2.40
N ARG A 128 16.17 -0.02 2.80
CA ARG A 128 17.51 -0.13 3.42
C ARG A 128 17.46 -0.95 4.71
N GLU A 129 16.53 -0.65 5.61
CA GLU A 129 16.35 -1.42 6.86
C GLU A 129 15.97 -2.88 6.60
N GLN A 130 15.18 -3.16 5.55
CA GLN A 130 14.81 -4.51 5.17
C GLN A 130 16.01 -5.27 4.60
N ARG A 131 16.78 -4.66 3.69
CA ARG A 131 18.00 -5.25 3.13
C ARG A 131 19.01 -5.58 4.22
N GLU A 132 19.21 -4.66 5.17
CA GLU A 132 20.11 -4.88 6.31
C GLU A 132 19.65 -6.05 7.18
N ARG A 133 18.34 -6.18 7.45
CA ARG A 133 17.80 -7.34 8.17
C ARG A 133 18.00 -8.64 7.41
N GLU A 134 17.71 -8.66 6.11
CA GLU A 134 17.90 -9.84 5.26
C GLU A 134 19.38 -10.27 5.23
N GLU A 135 20.31 -9.33 5.16
CA GLU A 135 21.74 -9.61 5.26
C GLU A 135 22.14 -10.15 6.64
N GLN A 136 21.62 -9.57 7.72
CA GLN A 136 21.87 -10.05 9.08
C GLN A 136 21.33 -11.47 9.26
N GLU A 137 20.09 -11.74 8.82
CA GLU A 137 19.48 -13.07 8.84
C GLU A 137 20.30 -14.08 8.02
N LEU A 138 20.81 -13.68 6.85
CA LEU A 138 21.65 -14.52 6.01
C LEU A 138 23.00 -14.82 6.65
N ARG A 139 23.61 -13.83 7.34
CA ARG A 139 24.86 -14.01 8.11
C ARG A 139 24.66 -14.91 9.33
N GLU A 140 23.52 -14.80 10.00
CA GLU A 140 23.15 -15.62 11.16
C GLU A 140 22.63 -17.02 10.78
N CYS A 141 22.35 -17.26 9.50
CA CYS A 141 21.86 -18.54 9.01
C CYS A 141 22.89 -19.67 9.25
N THR A 142 22.65 -20.45 10.31
CA THR A 142 23.47 -21.63 10.64
C THR A 142 23.10 -22.87 9.81
N PHE A 143 22.00 -22.81 9.06
CA PHE A 143 21.54 -23.91 8.23
C PHE A 143 22.46 -24.11 7.02
N LYS A 144 23.32 -25.12 7.11
CA LYS A 144 24.21 -25.56 6.03
C LYS A 144 23.76 -26.93 5.56
N PRO A 145 22.77 -27.02 4.64
CA PRO A 145 22.28 -28.31 4.18
C PRO A 145 23.45 -29.10 3.57
N ARG A 146 23.60 -30.35 3.97
CA ARG A 146 24.56 -31.25 3.34
C ARG A 146 24.03 -31.59 1.96
N THR A 147 24.56 -30.94 0.94
CA THR A 147 24.24 -31.26 -0.45
C THR A 147 25.06 -32.47 -0.88
N THR A 148 24.39 -33.50 -1.40
CA THR A 148 25.08 -34.61 -2.07
C THR A 148 25.54 -34.13 -3.45
N PRO A 149 26.82 -34.31 -3.82
CA PRO A 149 27.28 -33.90 -5.14
C PRO A 149 26.49 -34.64 -6.22
N LEU A 150 26.16 -33.92 -7.31
CA LEU A 150 25.49 -34.53 -8.45
C LEU A 150 26.35 -35.66 -9.02
N PRO A 151 25.76 -36.83 -9.33
CA PRO A 151 26.47 -37.91 -10.01
C PRO A 151 27.15 -37.45 -11.31
N PRO A 152 28.36 -37.97 -11.65
CA PRO A 152 29.14 -37.48 -12.79
C PRO A 152 28.42 -37.53 -14.15
N TYR A 153 27.55 -38.52 -14.35
CA TYR A 153 26.81 -38.67 -15.60
C TYR A 153 25.75 -37.57 -15.80
N LEU A 154 25.18 -37.04 -14.72
CA LEU A 154 24.26 -35.90 -14.79
C LEU A 154 25.02 -34.60 -15.03
N LEU A 155 26.18 -34.41 -14.38
CA LEU A 155 27.04 -33.24 -14.63
C LEU A 155 27.38 -33.13 -16.12
N LYS A 156 27.75 -34.24 -16.78
CA LYS A 156 28.05 -34.24 -18.21
C LYS A 156 26.83 -33.88 -19.09
N ARG A 157 25.62 -34.25 -18.66
CA ARG A 157 24.37 -33.90 -19.37
C ARG A 157 24.00 -32.43 -19.20
N TYR A 158 24.26 -31.86 -18.02
CA TYR A 158 23.90 -30.49 -17.67
C TYR A 158 25.03 -29.47 -17.84
N GLU A 159 26.23 -29.89 -18.21
CA GLU A 159 27.41 -29.00 -18.34
C GLU A 159 27.11 -27.76 -19.21
N PRO A 160 26.47 -27.86 -20.39
CA PRO A 160 26.16 -26.66 -21.18
C PRO A 160 25.20 -25.69 -20.48
N TRP A 161 24.24 -26.23 -19.72
CA TRP A 161 23.29 -25.43 -18.96
C TRP A 161 23.94 -24.79 -17.74
N LEU A 162 24.81 -25.52 -17.03
CA LEU A 162 25.55 -25.01 -15.89
C LEU A 162 26.53 -23.91 -16.32
N SER A 163 27.21 -24.07 -17.46
CA SER A 163 28.11 -23.06 -18.02
C SER A 163 27.34 -21.79 -18.42
N ALA A 164 26.15 -21.93 -19.03
CA ALA A 164 25.29 -20.79 -19.34
C ALA A 164 24.74 -20.10 -18.07
N LEU A 165 24.35 -20.87 -17.06
CA LEU A 165 23.88 -20.32 -15.78
C LEU A 165 25.00 -19.56 -15.06
N ARG A 166 26.23 -20.09 -15.10
CA ARG A 166 27.39 -19.45 -14.47
C ARG A 166 27.73 -18.13 -15.15
N PHE A 167 27.72 -18.12 -16.49
CA PHE A 167 27.85 -16.88 -17.26
C PHE A 167 26.78 -15.84 -16.89
N LEU A 168 25.52 -16.26 -16.72
CA LEU A 168 24.44 -15.36 -16.30
C LEU A 168 24.66 -14.81 -14.88
N ILE A 169 25.13 -15.65 -13.96
CA ILE A 169 25.44 -15.25 -12.58
C ILE A 169 26.58 -14.24 -12.58
N ASP A 170 27.64 -14.47 -13.37
CA ASP A 170 28.77 -13.57 -13.47
C ASP A 170 28.33 -12.22 -14.09
N GLN A 171 27.48 -12.25 -15.12
CA GLN A 171 26.93 -11.03 -15.73
C GLN A 171 26.07 -10.22 -14.76
N VAL A 172 25.20 -10.87 -13.97
CA VAL A 172 24.39 -10.16 -12.96
C VAL A 172 25.25 -9.63 -11.81
N ALA A 173 26.35 -10.30 -11.48
CA ALA A 173 27.30 -9.79 -10.48
C ALA A 173 28.03 -8.55 -10.99
N GLU A 174 28.49 -8.53 -12.25
CA GLU A 174 29.12 -7.36 -12.87
C GLU A 174 28.14 -6.18 -12.97
N GLU A 175 26.90 -6.42 -13.43
CA GLU A 175 25.86 -5.38 -13.50
C GLU A 175 25.46 -4.83 -12.12
N GLY A 176 25.57 -5.64 -11.06
CA GLY A 176 25.30 -5.23 -9.69
C GLY A 176 26.38 -4.31 -9.11
N GLU A 177 27.66 -4.63 -9.35
CA GLU A 177 28.79 -3.82 -8.87
C GLU A 177 28.86 -2.46 -9.58
N GLU A 178 28.65 -2.41 -10.91
CA GLU A 178 28.60 -1.15 -11.66
C GLU A 178 27.42 -0.26 -11.21
N GLY A 179 26.28 -0.87 -10.88
CA GLY A 179 25.10 -0.15 -10.41
C GLY A 179 25.26 0.48 -9.02
N GLU A 180 25.92 -0.22 -8.09
CA GLU A 180 26.19 0.31 -6.75
C GLU A 180 27.21 1.47 -6.80
N GLU A 181 28.26 1.37 -7.62
CA GLU A 181 29.23 2.46 -7.82
C GLU A 181 28.59 3.69 -8.48
N GLU A 182 27.76 3.51 -9.52
CA GLU A 182 27.03 4.63 -10.15
C GLU A 182 26.02 5.29 -9.20
N GLU A 183 25.35 4.51 -8.34
CA GLU A 183 24.41 5.05 -7.35
C GLU A 183 25.15 5.85 -6.27
N GLU A 184 26.29 5.36 -5.77
CA GLU A 184 27.15 6.08 -4.83
C GLU A 184 27.70 7.38 -5.44
N GLU A 185 28.19 7.34 -6.68
CA GLU A 185 28.66 8.56 -7.38
C GLU A 185 27.53 9.59 -7.56
N ARG A 186 26.30 9.14 -7.90
CA ARG A 186 25.13 10.03 -7.99
C ARG A 186 24.74 10.62 -6.64
N GLU A 187 24.76 9.83 -5.57
CA GLU A 187 24.49 10.35 -4.22
C GLU A 187 25.52 11.42 -3.84
N GLU A 188 26.82 11.18 -4.09
CA GLU A 188 27.86 12.16 -3.83
C GLU A 188 27.73 13.42 -4.72
N GLU A 189 27.35 13.29 -5.99
CA GLU A 189 27.11 14.43 -6.87
C GLU A 189 25.94 15.30 -6.38
N VAL A 190 24.85 14.66 -5.94
CA VAL A 190 23.71 15.35 -5.33
C VAL A 190 24.13 16.08 -4.05
N GLU A 191 24.94 15.46 -3.19
CA GLU A 191 25.46 16.12 -2.00
C GLU A 191 26.38 17.31 -2.33
N ARG A 192 27.25 17.19 -3.35
CA ARG A 192 28.09 18.29 -3.83
C ARG A 192 27.25 19.45 -4.38
N GLU A 193 26.23 19.16 -5.17
CA GLU A 193 25.31 20.17 -5.69
C GLU A 193 24.52 20.87 -4.57
N GLU A 194 23.99 20.11 -3.60
CA GLU A 194 23.31 20.68 -2.45
C GLU A 194 24.25 21.54 -1.61
N GLY A 195 25.50 21.10 -1.43
CA GLY A 195 26.55 21.86 -0.77
C GLY A 195 26.80 23.20 -1.46
N ALA A 196 26.98 23.19 -2.79
CA ALA A 196 27.18 24.40 -3.59
C ALA A 196 25.99 25.37 -3.49
N LYS A 197 24.75 24.87 -3.59
CA LYS A 197 23.53 25.67 -3.43
C LYS A 197 23.42 26.29 -2.04
N ARG A 198 23.87 25.60 -0.99
CA ARG A 198 23.92 26.14 0.39
C ARG A 198 24.97 27.24 0.54
N GLU A 199 26.15 27.08 -0.07
CA GLU A 199 27.19 28.12 -0.05
C GLU A 199 26.78 29.38 -0.83
N GLU A 200 26.17 29.23 -2.01
CA GLU A 200 25.65 30.35 -2.80
C GLU A 200 24.58 31.13 -2.02
N LYS A 201 23.63 30.42 -1.40
CA LYS A 201 22.61 31.03 -0.56
C LYS A 201 23.22 31.78 0.62
N LYS A 202 24.26 31.23 1.26
CA LYS A 202 24.97 31.89 2.37
C LYS A 202 25.68 33.17 1.90
N ALA A 203 26.33 33.15 0.74
CA ALA A 203 26.99 34.32 0.17
C ALA A 203 25.98 35.44 -0.17
N ASP A 204 24.79 35.08 -0.65
CA ASP A 204 23.70 36.04 -0.91
C ASP A 204 23.10 36.62 0.39
N GLU A 205 23.02 35.83 1.46
CA GLU A 205 22.63 36.32 2.78
C GLU A 205 23.66 37.30 3.36
N GLU A 206 24.97 36.98 3.28
CA GLU A 206 26.06 37.86 3.75
C GLU A 206 26.09 39.20 2.97
N LYS A 207 25.88 39.18 1.65
CA LYS A 207 25.77 40.43 0.86
C LYS A 207 24.61 41.31 1.30
N LYS A 208 23.44 40.71 1.58
CA LYS A 208 22.25 41.43 2.04
C LYS A 208 22.45 42.04 3.43
N GLU A 209 23.24 41.41 4.30
CA GLU A 209 23.59 41.98 5.61
C GLU A 209 24.55 43.17 5.45
N GLY A 210 25.55 43.07 4.58
CA GLY A 210 26.49 44.18 4.31
C GLY A 210 25.82 45.43 3.72
N GLU A 211 24.82 45.27 2.84
CA GLU A 211 24.06 46.42 2.31
C GLU A 211 23.23 47.12 3.40
N LYS A 212 22.63 46.37 4.33
CA LYS A 212 21.85 46.94 5.45
C LYS A 212 22.69 47.75 6.41
N GLU A 213 23.93 47.35 6.70
CA GLU A 213 24.82 48.13 7.57
C GLU A 213 25.25 49.47 6.92
N SER A 214 25.32 49.53 5.59
CA SER A 214 25.68 50.75 4.88
C SER A 214 24.57 51.81 4.85
N GLU A 215 23.29 51.40 4.86
CA GLU A 215 22.15 52.34 4.90
C GLU A 215 21.97 53.03 6.26
N ASP A 216 22.37 52.42 7.38
CA ASP A 216 22.13 52.98 8.72
C ASP A 216 23.12 54.09 9.10
N THR A 217 24.28 54.19 8.43
CA THR A 217 25.26 55.27 8.68
C THR A 217 24.90 56.61 8.01
N GLY A 218 23.86 56.64 7.16
CA GLY A 218 23.41 57.83 6.43
C GLY A 218 22.39 58.71 7.18
N ARG A 219 21.77 58.23 8.26
CA ARG A 219 20.71 58.97 8.97
C ARG A 219 21.29 59.98 9.97
N LYS A 220 21.89 61.04 9.44
CA LYS A 220 22.27 62.25 10.18
C LYS A 220 21.08 62.77 11.02
N LYS A 221 21.21 62.62 12.33
CA LYS A 221 20.73 63.50 13.42
C LYS A 221 19.51 64.39 13.09
N GLY A 222 18.33 63.80 13.22
CA GLY A 222 17.10 64.52 13.57
C GLY A 222 16.68 64.14 14.98
N VAL A 223 17.33 64.71 16.00
CA VAL A 223 16.94 64.58 17.41
C VAL A 223 15.56 65.23 17.57
N ARG A 224 14.50 64.42 17.60
CA ARG A 224 13.22 64.83 18.19
C ARG A 224 13.22 64.35 19.64
N LEU A 225 13.39 65.30 20.54
CA LEU A 225 13.06 65.16 21.95
C LEU A 225 11.54 64.92 22.04
N ASN A 226 11.11 63.67 22.14
CA ASN A 226 9.79 63.35 22.65
C ASN A 226 9.92 63.17 24.16
N ALA A 227 9.38 64.16 24.86
CA ALA A 227 9.22 64.15 26.29
C ALA A 227 8.30 62.99 26.70
N GLY A 228 8.81 62.20 27.66
CA GLY A 228 8.07 61.67 28.79
C GLY A 228 6.83 60.85 28.50
N VAL A 229 6.99 59.52 28.57
CA VAL A 229 6.17 58.71 29.47
C VAL A 229 7.07 57.59 30.00
N ASP A 230 7.55 57.75 31.24
CA ASP A 230 8.21 56.70 31.99
C ASP A 230 7.15 55.63 32.37
N TYR A 231 7.13 54.51 31.66
CA TYR A 231 6.52 53.30 32.20
C TYR A 231 7.63 52.50 32.89
N VAL A 232 7.57 52.51 34.22
CA VAL A 232 8.28 51.58 35.08
C VAL A 232 7.70 50.20 34.81
N VAL A 233 8.41 49.39 34.04
CA VAL A 233 8.19 47.95 33.97
C VAL A 233 8.91 47.37 35.18
N GLU A 234 8.15 47.01 36.21
CA GLU A 234 8.65 46.22 37.33
C GLU A 234 9.11 44.86 36.80
N GLU A 235 10.43 44.64 36.83
CA GLU A 235 11.04 43.32 36.69
C GLU A 235 10.53 42.43 37.85
N ARG A 236 9.56 41.56 37.54
CA ARG A 236 9.32 40.38 38.35
C ARG A 236 10.36 39.34 37.99
N ASP A 237 11.40 39.28 38.81
CA ASP A 237 12.28 38.13 38.95
C ASP A 237 11.46 36.94 39.52
N GLU A 238 10.70 36.26 38.67
CA GLU A 238 10.20 34.93 38.98
C GLU A 238 11.34 33.93 38.77
N ALA A 239 12.01 33.65 39.89
CA ALA A 239 12.96 32.57 40.07
C ALA A 239 12.31 31.21 39.72
N LEU A 240 12.39 30.81 38.46
CA LEU A 240 12.22 29.41 38.08
C LEU A 240 13.52 28.68 38.41
N GLY A 241 13.51 28.00 39.55
CA GLY A 241 14.53 27.03 39.93
C GLY A 241 14.62 25.90 38.91
N ILE A 242 15.49 26.08 37.91
CA ILE A 242 15.99 24.98 37.09
C ILE A 242 16.94 24.19 37.97
N ARG A 243 16.38 23.14 38.58
CA ARG A 243 17.13 22.16 39.34
C ARG A 243 17.94 21.33 38.35
N GLU A 244 19.24 21.59 38.27
CA GLU A 244 20.20 20.76 37.53
C GLU A 244 20.18 19.34 38.09
N GLY A 245 19.43 18.46 37.43
CA GLY A 245 19.46 17.04 37.65
C GLY A 245 20.52 16.41 36.76
N THR A 246 21.76 16.36 37.24
CA THR A 246 22.80 15.49 36.70
C THR A 246 22.47 14.03 37.02
N GLY A 247 21.61 13.42 36.18
CA GLY A 247 21.23 12.02 36.25
C GLY A 247 21.85 11.21 35.11
N ARG A 248 23.15 10.94 35.22
CA ARG A 248 23.82 9.86 34.49
C ARG A 248 23.49 8.55 35.24
N SER A 249 22.70 7.67 34.65
CA SER A 249 22.82 6.21 34.82
C SER A 249 21.74 5.47 34.01
N ASP A 250 22.22 4.66 33.07
CA ASP A 250 21.77 3.30 32.77
C ASP A 250 20.29 3.04 32.46
N GLY A 251 20.03 2.77 31.18
CA GLY A 251 18.73 2.29 30.69
C GLY A 251 18.82 1.55 29.36
N VAL A 252 19.85 0.72 29.16
CA VAL A 252 19.80 -0.37 28.17
C VAL A 252 18.97 -1.50 28.78
N VAL A 253 17.65 -1.49 28.65
CA VAL A 253 16.79 -2.62 29.04
C VAL A 253 15.49 -2.62 28.20
N LEU A 254 15.36 -3.66 27.37
CA LEU A 254 14.15 -4.28 26.82
C LEU A 254 13.09 -3.43 26.10
N LEU A 255 12.99 -3.64 24.78
CA LEU A 255 11.73 -4.07 24.14
C LEU A 255 12.01 -5.14 23.07
N LYS A 256 12.34 -6.37 23.53
CA LYS A 256 11.94 -7.60 22.84
C LYS A 256 10.60 -8.01 23.46
N ALA A 257 9.50 -7.78 22.75
CA ALA A 257 8.18 -8.25 23.17
C ALA A 257 7.23 -8.38 21.97
N THR A 258 7.57 -9.26 21.02
CA THR A 258 6.62 -9.78 20.02
C THR A 258 6.89 -11.25 19.70
N GLU A 259 7.11 -12.09 20.71
CA GLU A 259 7.06 -13.56 20.57
C GLU A 259 6.59 -14.18 21.89
N ALA A 260 5.28 -14.12 22.17
CA ALA A 260 4.63 -14.91 23.22
C ALA A 260 3.10 -14.88 23.05
N ILE A 261 2.59 -15.39 21.91
CA ILE A 261 1.20 -15.88 21.79
C ILE A 261 1.21 -17.18 20.97
N LYS A 262 1.92 -18.17 21.49
CA LYS A 262 1.71 -19.60 21.24
C LYS A 262 1.95 -20.25 22.60
N ASP A 263 1.07 -21.15 23.01
CA ASP A 263 1.08 -21.89 24.29
C ASP A 263 0.24 -21.29 25.43
N ALA A 264 -1.06 -21.18 25.16
CA ALA A 264 -2.15 -21.44 26.10
C ALA A 264 -3.40 -21.69 25.24
N GLY A 265 -4.17 -22.76 25.32
CA GLY A 265 -4.22 -23.89 26.23
C GLY A 265 -5.37 -24.75 25.70
N GLU A 266 -5.11 -26.05 25.53
CA GLU A 266 -6.15 -27.05 25.40
C GLU A 266 -6.82 -27.18 26.77
N GLU A 267 -8.04 -26.66 26.91
CA GLU A 267 -8.97 -27.15 27.93
C GLU A 267 -10.33 -27.40 27.29
N GLU A 268 -10.66 -28.69 27.24
CA GLU A 268 -11.98 -29.22 26.96
C GLU A 268 -12.97 -28.70 28.00
N GLY A 269 -14.07 -28.10 27.51
CA GLY A 269 -15.12 -27.52 28.35
C GLY A 269 -16.50 -27.83 27.78
N ASN A 270 -16.89 -29.09 27.91
CA ASN A 270 -18.25 -29.59 27.72
C ASN A 270 -19.20 -29.03 28.80
N ALA A 271 -20.09 -28.11 28.41
CA ALA A 271 -21.37 -27.82 29.06
C ALA A 271 -22.23 -27.06 28.02
N GLY A 272 -23.45 -27.43 27.65
CA GLY A 272 -24.48 -28.08 28.45
C GLY A 272 -25.50 -27.04 28.90
N GLY A 273 -26.45 -26.69 28.02
CA GLY A 273 -27.77 -26.14 28.34
C GLY A 273 -27.84 -24.69 28.84
N GLN A 274 -28.63 -23.85 28.18
CA GLN A 274 -30.04 -23.62 28.51
C GLN A 274 -30.57 -22.47 27.65
N SER A 275 -31.66 -22.76 26.97
CA SER A 275 -32.55 -21.82 26.31
C SER A 275 -33.22 -20.95 27.38
N GLU A 276 -32.98 -19.65 27.35
CA GLU A 276 -33.89 -18.68 27.95
C GLU A 276 -34.64 -17.97 26.83
N GLU A 277 -35.95 -18.22 26.86
CA GLU A 277 -36.98 -17.48 26.18
C GLU A 277 -37.04 -16.07 26.79
N GLY A 278 -36.95 -15.03 25.95
CA GLY A 278 -37.38 -13.67 26.26
C GLY A 278 -38.08 -13.18 25.00
N GLU A 279 -39.41 -13.28 24.96
CA GLU A 279 -40.36 -12.23 25.37
C GLU A 279 -40.20 -10.95 24.53
N ASP A 280 -41.05 -10.90 23.51
CA ASP A 280 -42.07 -9.87 23.27
C ASP A 280 -41.66 -8.40 23.13
N GLY A 281 -41.99 -7.88 21.94
CA GLY A 281 -42.63 -6.58 21.82
C GLY A 281 -41.69 -5.40 21.62
N GLU A 282 -41.63 -4.90 20.39
CA GLU A 282 -42.16 -3.57 20.08
C GLU A 282 -42.11 -3.33 18.57
N ASP A 283 -43.30 -3.20 18.00
CA ASP A 283 -43.58 -2.96 16.61
C ASP A 283 -43.24 -1.50 16.31
N GLY A 284 -41.98 -1.23 15.97
CA GLY A 284 -41.56 0.06 15.45
C GLY A 284 -42.12 0.27 14.05
N GLU A 285 -43.26 0.95 13.97
CA GLU A 285 -43.83 1.54 12.75
C GLU A 285 -42.75 2.40 12.06
N PHE A 286 -42.14 1.84 11.02
CA PHE A 286 -41.22 2.58 10.16
C PHE A 286 -42.07 3.33 9.13
N GLU A 287 -42.35 4.60 9.42
CA GLU A 287 -42.96 5.53 8.47
C GLU A 287 -42.07 5.63 7.21
N GLU A 288 -42.57 5.02 6.15
CA GLU A 288 -42.09 5.13 4.79
C GLU A 288 -42.44 6.54 4.27
N THR A 289 -41.55 7.51 4.51
CA THR A 289 -41.64 8.82 3.83
C THR A 289 -41.27 8.65 2.36
N LEU A 290 -42.27 8.34 1.55
CA LEU A 290 -42.35 8.63 0.12
C LEU A 290 -42.18 10.14 -0.06
N LEU A 291 -41.02 10.56 -0.56
CA LEU A 291 -40.80 11.90 -1.07
C LEU A 291 -40.78 11.81 -2.59
N GLU A 292 -41.87 12.30 -3.16
CA GLU A 292 -42.15 12.42 -4.58
C GLU A 292 -41.17 13.37 -5.28
N ASP A 293 -40.81 12.96 -6.49
CA ASP A 293 -40.72 13.75 -7.71
C ASP A 293 -39.85 15.02 -7.75
N GLY A 294 -38.75 14.88 -8.50
CA GLY A 294 -38.74 15.43 -9.85
C GLY A 294 -38.47 16.93 -9.99
N LYS A 295 -37.22 17.26 -10.36
CA LYS A 295 -36.83 18.26 -11.37
C LYS A 295 -35.33 18.52 -11.24
N GLU A 296 -34.53 17.96 -12.14
CA GLU A 296 -33.22 18.51 -12.52
C GLU A 296 -32.71 17.73 -13.74
N LYS A 297 -33.37 18.01 -14.87
CA LYS A 297 -32.98 17.51 -16.19
C LYS A 297 -33.24 18.61 -17.22
N GLU A 298 -32.64 19.78 -17.05
CA GLU A 298 -32.52 20.79 -18.09
C GLU A 298 -31.57 21.94 -17.67
N GLU A 299 -30.28 21.64 -17.48
CA GLU A 299 -29.23 22.66 -17.59
C GLU A 299 -27.98 21.99 -18.19
N LYS A 300 -28.13 21.65 -19.47
CA LYS A 300 -27.02 21.52 -20.41
C LYS A 300 -26.92 22.85 -21.17
N GLU A 301 -25.70 23.17 -21.61
CA GLU A 301 -25.38 24.18 -22.63
C GLU A 301 -25.32 25.64 -22.19
N LYS A 302 -24.32 25.98 -21.36
CA LYS A 302 -23.60 27.27 -21.47
C LYS A 302 -22.29 27.33 -20.66
N GLU A 303 -21.44 26.32 -20.76
CA GLU A 303 -20.08 26.43 -20.20
C GLU A 303 -19.06 25.63 -21.03
N VAL A 304 -19.05 25.92 -22.34
CA VAL A 304 -17.95 25.56 -23.23
C VAL A 304 -17.44 26.87 -23.80
N GLN A 305 -16.40 27.43 -23.15
CA GLN A 305 -15.43 28.41 -23.65
C GLN A 305 -14.90 29.26 -22.49
N LYS A 306 -13.98 28.73 -21.66
CA LYS A 306 -12.91 29.48 -20.97
C LYS A 306 -12.11 28.60 -19.99
N GLU A 307 -11.40 27.60 -20.48
CA GLU A 307 -10.26 27.06 -19.74
C GLU A 307 -9.09 26.87 -20.70
N GLY A 308 -8.38 27.98 -20.95
CA GLY A 308 -6.98 27.93 -21.34
C GLY A 308 -6.18 27.59 -20.09
N GLY A 309 -6.09 26.29 -19.77
CA GLY A 309 -5.17 25.79 -18.76
C GLY A 309 -3.72 25.99 -19.21
N PRO A 310 -2.78 26.18 -18.26
CA PRO A 310 -1.36 26.30 -18.59
C PRO A 310 -0.92 25.02 -19.31
N VAL A 311 -0.28 25.19 -20.47
CA VAL A 311 0.43 24.15 -21.21
C VAL A 311 1.47 23.59 -20.25
N LYS A 312 1.14 22.48 -19.58
CA LYS A 312 2.11 21.69 -18.84
C LYS A 312 2.99 20.98 -19.86
N ASP A 313 4.27 20.93 -19.53
CA ASP A 313 5.36 20.48 -20.37
C ASP A 313 5.06 19.10 -20.97
N THR A 314 4.83 19.07 -22.29
CA THR A 314 4.49 17.86 -23.07
C THR A 314 5.60 16.81 -23.03
N GLU A 315 6.80 17.18 -22.60
CA GLU A 315 7.96 16.28 -22.52
C GLU A 315 7.86 15.27 -21.37
N GLU A 316 7.19 15.58 -20.26
CA GLU A 316 7.04 14.66 -19.13
C GLU A 316 5.98 13.57 -19.44
N GLU A 317 4.92 13.94 -20.15
CA GLU A 317 3.86 13.01 -20.59
C GLU A 317 4.36 12.05 -21.68
N GLU A 318 5.19 12.53 -22.62
CA GLU A 318 5.85 11.67 -23.62
C GLU A 318 6.84 10.68 -22.99
N LYS A 319 7.51 11.07 -21.90
CA LYS A 319 8.43 10.19 -21.17
C LYS A 319 7.70 9.09 -20.42
N GLU A 320 6.59 9.43 -19.76
CA GLU A 320 5.75 8.43 -19.05
C GLU A 320 5.10 7.44 -20.03
N GLU A 321 4.70 7.91 -21.22
CA GLU A 321 4.14 7.03 -22.26
C GLU A 321 5.20 6.08 -22.85
N GLN A 322 6.44 6.54 -23.06
CA GLN A 322 7.54 5.67 -23.47
C GLN A 322 7.90 4.61 -22.43
N GLU A 323 7.90 4.96 -21.15
CA GLU A 323 8.20 4.02 -20.07
C GLU A 323 7.12 2.93 -19.97
N GLN A 324 5.83 3.32 -20.07
CA GLN A 324 4.72 2.36 -20.12
C GLN A 324 4.79 1.44 -21.36
N GLU A 325 5.24 1.95 -22.51
CA GLU A 325 5.40 1.13 -23.71
C GLU A 325 6.55 0.12 -23.58
N GLN A 326 7.66 0.51 -22.95
CA GLN A 326 8.76 -0.40 -22.61
C GLN A 326 8.32 -1.50 -21.64
N GLU A 327 7.58 -1.15 -20.59
CA GLU A 327 7.04 -2.13 -19.64
C GLU A 327 6.09 -3.15 -20.31
N ARG A 328 5.21 -2.68 -21.21
CA ARG A 328 4.34 -3.56 -22.01
C ARG A 328 5.14 -4.49 -22.92
N GLY A 329 6.24 -3.99 -23.48
CA GLY A 329 7.19 -4.79 -24.26
C GLY A 329 7.79 -5.92 -23.43
N LEU A 330 8.34 -5.60 -22.25
CA LEU A 330 8.94 -6.59 -21.34
C LEU A 330 7.93 -7.62 -20.86
N GLN A 331 6.71 -7.22 -20.47
CA GLN A 331 5.66 -8.16 -20.08
C GLN A 331 5.29 -9.12 -21.21
N THR A 332 5.27 -8.63 -22.45
CA THR A 332 4.99 -9.46 -23.63
C THR A 332 6.09 -10.50 -23.85
N VAL A 333 7.36 -10.09 -23.76
CA VAL A 333 8.51 -11.00 -23.89
C VAL A 333 8.52 -12.05 -22.77
N LEU A 334 8.27 -11.64 -21.53
CA LEU A 334 8.22 -12.55 -20.38
C LEU A 334 7.09 -13.58 -20.52
N SER A 335 5.91 -13.15 -20.96
CA SER A 335 4.77 -14.02 -21.25
C SER A 335 5.07 -15.04 -22.35
N GLN A 336 5.72 -14.61 -23.43
CA GLN A 336 6.17 -15.50 -24.51
C GLN A 336 7.22 -16.51 -24.03
N PHE A 337 8.16 -16.07 -23.18
CA PHE A 337 9.16 -16.96 -22.59
C PHE A 337 8.52 -18.03 -21.69
N LEU A 338 7.63 -17.63 -20.77
CA LEU A 338 6.93 -18.54 -19.87
C LEU A 338 6.06 -19.56 -20.62
N THR A 339 5.36 -19.13 -21.67
CA THR A 339 4.58 -20.04 -22.52
C THR A 339 5.47 -21.02 -23.29
N HIS A 340 6.65 -20.61 -23.74
CA HIS A 340 7.63 -21.49 -24.39
C HIS A 340 8.23 -22.51 -23.42
N VAL A 341 8.58 -22.09 -22.21
CA VAL A 341 9.07 -22.99 -21.14
C VAL A 341 7.99 -24.01 -20.76
N SER A 342 6.74 -23.57 -20.57
CA SER A 342 5.61 -24.45 -20.27
C SER A 342 5.37 -25.50 -21.38
N ARG A 343 5.45 -25.09 -22.66
CA ARG A 343 5.34 -26.02 -23.79
C ARG A 343 6.48 -27.04 -23.84
N LYS A 344 7.72 -26.62 -23.54
CA LYS A 344 8.87 -27.54 -23.47
C LYS A 344 8.75 -28.53 -22.31
N ASN A 345 8.30 -28.08 -21.14
CA ASN A 345 8.09 -28.96 -19.99
C ASN A 345 6.96 -29.97 -20.23
N ASN A 346 5.84 -29.56 -20.82
CA ASN A 346 4.75 -30.49 -21.16
C ASN A 346 5.17 -31.53 -22.22
N ARG A 347 6.07 -31.17 -23.13
CA ARG A 347 6.60 -32.11 -24.12
C ARG A 347 7.51 -33.17 -23.49
N LEU A 348 8.33 -32.79 -22.51
CA LEU A 348 9.19 -33.72 -21.78
C LEU A 348 8.38 -34.70 -20.90
N PHE A 349 7.22 -34.30 -20.39
CA PHE A 349 6.32 -35.18 -19.62
C PHE A 349 5.45 -36.11 -20.47
N SER A 350 5.42 -35.93 -21.80
CA SER A 350 4.55 -36.72 -22.69
C SER A 350 5.31 -37.84 -23.44
N GLU A 351 6.65 -37.79 -23.49
CA GLU A 351 7.45 -38.76 -24.27
C GLU A 351 7.98 -39.94 -23.43
N ASP A 352 8.00 -39.84 -22.10
CA ASP A 352 8.29 -40.97 -21.20
C ASP A 352 6.97 -41.60 -20.70
N GLY A 353 6.34 -42.38 -21.59
CA GLY A 353 5.13 -43.14 -21.31
C GLY A 353 5.30 -44.17 -20.19
N LEU A 354 4.33 -44.19 -19.28
CA LEU A 354 3.92 -45.36 -18.49
C LEU A 354 3.32 -46.43 -19.38
#